data_AF-A0A1H3FTK1-F1
#
_entry.id   AF-A0A1H3FTK1-F1
#
_cell.length_a   1.000
_cell.length_b   1.000
_cell.length_c   1.000
_cell.angle_alpha   90.00
_cell.angle_beta   90.00
_cell.angle_gamma   90.00
#
_symmetry.space_group_name_H-M   'P 1'
#
loop_
_entity.id
_entity.type
_entity.pdbx_description
1 polymer ?
#
loop_
_entity_poly.entity_id
_entity_poly.type
_entity_poly.pdbx_seq_one_letter_code
_entity_poly.pdbx_strand_id
1 'polypeptide(L)'
;MSTILIIQVQKNDEREITEAVKRAVDQIEGLEDIVSPGDLVLVKPNLVRIPPSDNGTATRWKVSKAVADLVIEFGARAVKSPWRWKENGNSSV
;
A
#
# COMPACT_ATOMS: atom_id res chain seq x y z
N MET A 1 -21.14 13.51 -3.94
CA MET A 1 -19.97 14.04 -4.70
C MET A 1 -18.79 13.14 -4.37
N SER A 2 -18.00 12.73 -5.35
CA SER A 2 -16.79 11.94 -5.07
C SER A 2 -15.63 12.88 -4.77
N THR A 3 -15.02 12.73 -3.60
CA THR A 3 -13.78 13.45 -3.24
C THR A 3 -12.60 12.68 -3.82
N ILE A 4 -11.72 13.37 -4.54
CA ILE A 4 -10.47 12.81 -5.06
C ILE A 4 -9.32 13.51 -4.36
N LEU A 5 -8.43 12.73 -3.76
CA LEU A 5 -7.21 13.22 -3.13
C LEU A 5 -5.99 12.78 -3.94
N ILE A 6 -5.09 13.72 -4.22
CA ILE A 6 -3.81 13.45 -4.89
C ILE A 6 -2.68 13.90 -3.96
N ILE A 7 -1.77 12.98 -3.66
CA ILE A 7 -0.55 13.26 -2.88
C ILE A 7 0.66 12.99 -3.77
N GLN A 8 1.49 14.02 -3.93
CA GLN A 8 2.77 13.93 -4.61
C GLN A 8 3.90 13.70 -3.60
N VAL A 9 4.80 12.76 -3.92
CA VAL A 9 6.07 12.53 -3.23
C VAL A 9 7.23 12.94 -4.15
N GLN A 10 8.33 13.40 -3.56
CA GLN A 10 9.55 13.80 -4.27
C GLN A 10 10.47 12.59 -4.51
N LYS A 11 10.59 11.69 -3.54
CA LYS A 11 11.44 10.50 -3.65
C LYS A 11 10.62 9.23 -3.63
N ASN A 12 11.16 8.24 -4.33
CA ASN A 12 10.65 6.87 -4.33
C ASN A 12 11.32 6.04 -3.22
N ASP A 13 11.43 6.59 -2.00
CA ASP A 13 11.89 5.84 -0.83
C ASP A 13 10.71 5.42 0.06
N GLU A 14 10.94 4.40 0.87
CA GLU A 14 9.87 3.79 1.67
C GLU A 14 9.34 4.73 2.74
N ARG A 15 10.19 5.56 3.34
CA ARG A 15 9.78 6.48 4.38
C ARG A 15 8.84 7.53 3.82
N GLU A 16 9.23 8.20 2.73
CA GLU A 16 8.39 9.24 2.13
C GLU A 16 7.06 8.68 1.61
N ILE A 17 7.07 7.48 1.02
CA ILE A 17 5.84 6.81 0.57
C ILE A 17 4.95 6.44 1.75
N THR A 18 5.51 5.94 2.85
CA THR A 18 4.72 5.59 4.04
C THR A 18 4.04 6.81 4.63
N GLU A 19 4.77 7.90 4.83
CA GLU A 19 4.21 9.18 5.30
C GLU A 19 3.11 9.72 4.37
N ALA A 20 3.32 9.62 3.06
CA ALA A 20 2.32 10.02 2.08
C ALA A 20 1.04 9.18 2.16
N VAL A 21 1.16 7.86 2.34
CA VAL A 21 0.00 6.98 2.51
C VAL A 21 -0.73 7.28 3.83
N LYS A 22 -0.01 7.49 4.93
CA LYS A 22 -0.60 7.88 6.22
C LYS A 22 -1.38 9.19 6.10
N ARG A 23 -0.78 10.21 5.46
CA ARG A 23 -1.46 11.49 5.20
C ARG A 23 -2.68 11.33 4.30
N ALA A 24 -2.61 10.47 3.27
CA ALA A 24 -3.76 10.21 2.40
C ALA A 24 -4.94 9.65 3.18
N VAL A 25 -4.67 8.65 4.03
CA VAL A 25 -5.68 7.98 4.85
C VAL A 25 -6.28 8.94 5.89
N ASP A 26 -5.45 9.72 6.58
CA ASP A 26 -5.91 10.73 7.55
C ASP A 26 -6.82 11.79 6.91
N GLN A 27 -6.48 12.26 5.70
CA GLN A 27 -7.30 13.24 4.96
C GLN A 27 -8.63 12.71 4.44
N ILE A 28 -8.82 11.39 4.39
CA ILE A 28 -10.11 10.75 4.06
C ILE A 28 -10.83 10.22 5.31
N GLU A 29 -10.47 10.75 6.49
CA GLU A 29 -11.07 10.39 7.79
C GLU A 29 -10.76 8.96 8.26
N GLY A 30 -9.70 8.36 7.71
CA GLY A 30 -9.14 7.10 8.18
C GLY A 30 -9.67 5.84 7.48
N LEU A 31 -9.68 4.73 8.21
CA LEU A 31 -10.12 3.40 7.75
C LEU A 31 -11.21 2.79 8.66
N GLU A 32 -11.60 3.49 9.71
CA GLU A 32 -12.52 3.12 10.79
C GLU A 32 -13.84 2.58 10.23
N ASP A 33 -14.34 3.19 9.14
CA ASP A 33 -15.61 2.85 8.51
C ASP A 33 -15.58 1.55 7.70
N ILE A 34 -14.38 1.03 7.39
CA ILE A 34 -14.20 -0.12 6.50
C ILE A 34 -13.34 -1.25 7.10
N VAL A 35 -12.65 -1.01 8.20
CA VAL A 35 -11.80 -2.00 8.89
C VAL A 35 -12.10 -1.94 10.39
N SER A 36 -12.42 -3.09 10.98
CA SER A 36 -12.57 -3.25 12.42
C SER A 36 -11.41 -4.04 13.03
N PRO A 37 -11.07 -3.81 14.31
CA PRO A 37 -10.09 -4.65 15.01
C PRO A 37 -10.46 -6.14 14.95
N GLY A 38 -9.46 -6.99 14.66
CA GLY A 38 -9.65 -8.43 14.49
C GLY A 38 -9.98 -8.91 13.06
N ASP A 39 -10.37 -8.00 12.16
CA ASP A 39 -10.69 -8.32 10.77
C ASP A 39 -9.53 -9.00 10.05
N LEU A 40 -9.87 -9.84 9.08
CA LEU A 40 -8.91 -10.38 8.11
C LEU A 40 -9.01 -9.58 6.81
N VAL A 41 -8.05 -8.69 6.58
CA VAL A 41 -8.06 -7.77 5.45
C VAL A 41 -7.06 -8.23 4.39
N LEU A 42 -7.53 -8.43 3.16
CA LEU A 42 -6.68 -8.70 2.01
C LEU A 42 -6.27 -7.39 1.33
N VAL A 43 -4.98 -7.06 1.35
CA VAL A 43 -4.45 -5.94 0.56
C VAL A 43 -4.14 -6.44 -0.84
N LYS A 44 -5.06 -6.20 -1.78
CA LYS A 44 -4.94 -6.61 -3.20
C LYS A 44 -4.49 -5.45 -4.08
N PRO A 45 -3.18 -5.28 -4.37
CA PRO A 45 -2.75 -4.36 -5.41
C PRO A 45 -3.28 -4.84 -6.77
N ASN A 46 -3.75 -3.91 -7.60
CA ASN A 46 -4.16 -4.24 -8.96
C ASN A 46 -2.92 -4.42 -9.85
N LEU A 47 -2.36 -5.63 -9.82
CA LEU A 47 -1.19 -6.01 -10.62
C LEU A 47 -1.67 -6.69 -11.91
N VAL A 48 -1.77 -5.94 -13.01
CA VAL A 48 -2.20 -6.47 -14.32
C VAL A 48 -1.05 -7.19 -15.04
N ARG A 49 0.19 -6.81 -14.75
CA ARG A 49 1.44 -7.36 -15.29
C ARG A 49 2.58 -7.04 -14.31
N ILE A 50 3.74 -7.69 -14.44
CA ILE A 50 4.98 -7.25 -13.77
C ILE A 50 5.73 -6.33 -14.75
N PRO A 51 5.52 -5.00 -14.71
CA PRO A 51 6.34 -4.06 -15.44
C PRO A 51 7.66 -3.80 -14.70
N PRO A 52 8.65 -3.21 -15.38
CA PRO A 52 9.75 -2.51 -14.72
C PRO A 52 9.23 -1.57 -13.62
N SER A 53 9.94 -1.50 -12.48
CA SER A 53 9.48 -0.79 -11.28
C SER A 53 9.56 0.74 -11.39
N ASP A 54 10.11 1.25 -12.47
CA ASP A 54 10.47 2.64 -12.72
C ASP A 54 9.46 3.40 -13.60
N ASN A 55 8.61 2.70 -14.36
CA ASN A 55 7.74 3.31 -15.37
C ASN A 55 6.30 3.63 -14.91
N GLY A 56 5.97 3.42 -13.63
CA GLY A 56 4.64 3.72 -13.07
C GLY A 56 3.49 2.84 -13.59
N THR A 57 3.78 1.77 -14.34
CA THR A 57 2.75 0.91 -14.97
C THR A 57 2.05 -0.02 -13.98
N ALA A 58 2.67 -0.31 -12.82
CA ALA A 58 2.06 -1.08 -11.74
C ALA A 58 2.12 -0.29 -10.43
N THR A 59 1.17 -0.59 -9.54
CA THR A 59 1.15 -0.05 -8.18
C THR A 59 2.50 -0.30 -7.51
N ARG A 60 3.12 0.79 -7.01
CA ARG A 60 4.39 0.70 -6.30
C ARG A 60 4.20 -0.13 -5.04
N TRP A 61 5.10 -1.07 -4.83
CA TRP A 61 4.92 -2.07 -3.82
C TRP A 61 4.91 -1.48 -2.39
N LYS A 62 5.71 -0.43 -2.17
CA LYS A 62 5.79 0.34 -0.91
C LYS A 62 4.44 0.93 -0.49
N VAL A 63 3.58 1.31 -1.44
CA VAL A 63 2.24 1.83 -1.15
C VAL A 63 1.38 0.76 -0.49
N SER A 64 1.35 -0.44 -1.09
CA SER A 64 0.56 -1.54 -0.55
C SER A 64 1.12 -2.09 0.77
N LYS A 65 2.45 -2.06 0.96
CA LYS A 65 3.06 -2.35 2.26
C LYS A 65 2.57 -1.34 3.31
N ALA A 66 2.64 -0.04 3.04
CA ALA A 66 2.21 0.99 3.97
C ALA A 66 0.71 0.85 4.37
N VAL A 67 -0.15 0.48 3.42
CA VAL A 67 -1.57 0.17 3.71
C VAL A 67 -1.71 -1.06 4.60
N ALA A 68 -0.95 -2.13 4.32
CA ALA A 68 -0.98 -3.34 5.15
C ALA A 68 -0.48 -3.06 6.59
N ASP A 69 0.56 -2.24 6.73
CA ASP A 69 1.11 -1.86 8.03
C ASP A 69 0.09 -1.00 8.80
N LEU A 70 -0.62 -0.08 8.14
CA LEU A 70 -1.73 0.69 8.73
C LEU A 70 -2.88 -0.18 9.23
N VAL A 71 -3.29 -1.20 8.45
CA VAL A 71 -4.31 -2.17 8.87
C VAL A 71 -3.89 -2.91 10.15
N ILE A 72 -2.61 -3.27 10.26
CA ILE A 72 -2.06 -3.92 11.46
C ILE A 72 -2.03 -2.95 12.64
N GLU A 73 -1.60 -1.69 12.43
CA GLU A 73 -1.63 -0.62 13.43
C GLU A 73 -3.06 -0.42 13.99
N PHE A 74 -4.09 -0.59 13.15
CA PHE A 74 -5.51 -0.50 13.52
C PHE A 74 -6.04 -1.73 14.31
N GLY A 75 -5.21 -2.74 14.56
CA GLY A 75 -5.58 -3.95 15.29
C GLY A 75 -6.25 -5.04 14.45
N ALA A 76 -6.26 -4.90 13.12
CA ALA A 76 -6.69 -5.94 12.20
C ALA A 76 -5.50 -6.82 11.75
N ARG A 77 -5.80 -7.88 11.00
CA ARG A 77 -4.80 -8.78 10.41
C ARG A 77 -4.73 -8.53 8.91
N ALA A 78 -3.56 -8.14 8.43
CA ALA A 78 -3.33 -7.96 6.99
C ALA A 78 -2.79 -9.23 6.34
N VAL A 79 -3.49 -9.74 5.32
CA VAL A 79 -2.97 -10.74 4.38
C VAL A 79 -2.37 -10.01 3.19
N LYS A 80 -1.07 -10.20 3.00
CA LYS A 80 -0.36 -9.74 1.81
C LYS A 80 -0.59 -10.76 0.70
N SER A 81 -0.97 -10.30 -0.50
CA SER A 81 -1.11 -11.19 -1.66
C SER A 81 0.16 -12.04 -1.87
N PRO A 82 0.05 -13.34 -2.23
CA PRO A 82 1.19 -14.27 -2.32
C PRO A 82 2.24 -13.90 -3.38
N TRP A 83 1.99 -12.87 -4.19
CA TRP A 83 2.99 -12.26 -5.08
C TRP A 83 4.05 -11.54 -4.23
N ARG A 84 5.05 -12.34 -3.83
CA ARG A 84 6.28 -11.98 -3.12
C ARG A 84 6.73 -10.55 -3.46
N TRP A 85 6.63 -9.65 -2.47
CA TRP A 85 7.26 -8.34 -2.47
C TRP A 85 8.77 -8.56 -2.66
N LYS A 86 9.26 -8.54 -3.90
CA LYS A 86 10.68 -8.71 -4.17
C LYS A 86 11.40 -7.44 -3.74
N GLU A 87 11.75 -7.38 -2.47
CA GLU A 87 12.96 -6.69 -2.05
C GLU A 87 14.13 -7.41 -2.72
N ASN A 88 14.84 -6.69 -3.58
CA ASN A 88 16.04 -7.10 -4.31
C ASN A 88 15.79 -7.87 -5.61
N GLY A 89 16.31 -7.29 -6.70
CA GLY A 89 16.34 -7.85 -8.04
C GLY A 89 17.28 -9.05 -8.16
N ASN A 90 17.09 -10.08 -7.35
CA ASN A 90 17.72 -11.36 -7.58
C ASN A 90 16.77 -12.48 -7.17
N SER A 91 16.30 -13.26 -8.15
CA SER A 91 15.57 -14.48 -7.89
C SER A 91 16.25 -15.63 -8.60
N SER A 92 16.94 -16.43 -7.80
CA SER A 92 17.00 -17.86 -8.03
C SER A 92 16.03 -18.51 -7.04
N VAL A 93 15.13 -19.33 -7.61
CA VAL A 93 14.17 -20.26 -7.00
C VAL A 93 12.93 -19.64 -6.33
#